data_AF-A0AAV2MHI2-F1
#
_entry.id   AF-A0AAV2MHI2-F1
#
_cell.length_a   1.000
_cell.length_b   1.000
_cell.length_c   1.000
_cell.angle_alpha   90.00
_cell.angle_beta   90.00
_cell.angle_gamma   90.00
#
_symmetry.space_group_name_H-M   'P 1'
#
loop_
_entity.id
_entity.type
_entity.pdbx_description
1 polymer ?
#
loop_
_entity_poly.entity_id
_entity_poly.type
_entity_poly.pdbx_seq_one_letter_code
_entity_poly.pdbx_strand_id
1 'polypeptide(L)'
;MATSNGGMEVDGAASPSVMASGLTGSVSIALHPLVILNISDHWIRIRSQEGRPMQVIGALIGKQEGRNIEVMNSFELLSHTTDDRVHIDKEYYYTKEEQCTL
;
A
#
# COMPACT_ATOMS: atom_id res chain seq x y z
N MET A 1 20.87 -32.98 -41.63
CA MET A 1 21.40 -32.62 -40.30
C MET A 1 20.23 -32.19 -39.44
N ALA A 2 19.86 -33.03 -38.47
CA ALA A 2 18.99 -32.67 -37.36
C ALA A 2 19.85 -32.10 -36.22
N THR A 3 19.32 -31.11 -35.50
CA THR A 3 19.63 -30.57 -34.15
C THR A 3 19.28 -29.07 -34.19
N SER A 4 18.62 -28.42 -33.24
CA SER A 4 18.34 -28.74 -31.84
C SER A 4 17.22 -27.81 -31.33
N ASN A 5 16.37 -28.39 -30.49
CA ASN A 5 15.46 -27.71 -29.56
C ASN A 5 16.21 -26.67 -28.70
N GLY A 6 15.54 -25.55 -28.39
CA GLY A 6 16.01 -24.56 -27.42
C GLY A 6 14.83 -23.76 -26.87
N GLY A 7 14.04 -24.39 -26.00
CA GLY A 7 13.04 -23.69 -25.22
C GLY A 7 13.68 -22.88 -24.09
N MET A 8 13.03 -21.79 -23.69
CA MET A 8 12.92 -21.44 -22.28
C MET A 8 11.64 -20.63 -22.04
N GLU A 9 10.73 -21.30 -21.34
CA GLU A 9 9.57 -20.77 -20.66
C GLU A 9 10.01 -19.72 -19.62
N VAL A 10 9.29 -18.60 -19.58
CA VAL A 10 9.16 -17.79 -18.35
C VAL A 10 7.68 -17.54 -18.12
N ASP A 11 6.96 -18.60 -17.73
CA ASP A 11 5.75 -18.41 -16.93
C ASP A 11 6.20 -17.71 -15.65
N GLY A 12 6.08 -16.39 -15.64
CA GLY A 12 6.23 -15.61 -14.43
C GLY A 12 5.16 -16.11 -13.48
N ALA A 13 5.56 -16.94 -12.52
CA ALA A 13 4.70 -17.50 -11.49
C ALA A 13 4.01 -16.34 -10.77
N ALA A 14 2.81 -16.00 -11.23
CA ALA A 14 1.94 -15.07 -10.55
C ALA A 14 1.64 -15.72 -9.21
N SER A 15 2.12 -15.10 -8.13
CA SER A 15 1.74 -15.46 -6.77
C SER A 15 0.22 -15.65 -6.76
N PRO A 16 -0.30 -16.79 -6.26
CA PRO A 16 -1.74 -17.02 -6.29
C PRO A 16 -2.40 -15.82 -5.61
N SER A 17 -3.30 -15.14 -6.34
CA SER A 17 -4.08 -14.03 -5.81
C SER A 17 -5.07 -14.61 -4.81
N VAL A 18 -4.60 -14.78 -3.57
CA VAL A 18 -5.41 -15.27 -2.46
C VAL A 18 -6.14 -14.07 -1.87
N MET A 19 -7.29 -13.74 -2.44
CA MET A 19 -8.25 -12.84 -1.81
C MET A 19 -9.29 -13.68 -1.07
N ALA A 20 -9.51 -13.39 0.21
CA ALA A 20 -10.61 -14.01 0.93
C ALA A 20 -11.94 -13.57 0.29
N SER A 21 -12.69 -14.50 -0.27
CA SER A 21 -14.04 -14.24 -0.77
C SER A 21 -14.98 -14.13 0.43
N GLY A 22 -15.23 -12.91 0.89
CA GLY A 22 -16.16 -12.61 1.97
C GLY A 22 -17.50 -12.10 1.47
N LEU A 23 -18.55 -12.18 2.30
CA LEU A 23 -19.76 -11.39 2.08
C LEU A 23 -19.41 -9.91 2.19
N THR A 24 -19.96 -9.07 1.33
CA THR A 24 -19.82 -7.62 1.43
C THR A 24 -20.43 -7.15 2.76
N GLY A 25 -19.58 -6.85 3.74
CA GLY A 25 -20.01 -6.14 4.93
C GLY A 25 -20.60 -4.79 4.54
N SER A 26 -21.73 -4.42 5.13
CA SER A 26 -22.35 -3.12 4.85
C SER A 26 -21.55 -2.02 5.57
N VAL A 27 -20.49 -1.51 4.95
CA VAL A 27 -19.72 -0.36 5.45
C VAL A 27 -19.85 0.75 4.42
N SER A 28 -20.21 1.95 4.88
CA SER A 28 -20.22 3.15 4.04
C SER A 28 -18.90 3.89 4.23
N ILE A 29 -18.21 4.21 3.14
CA ILE A 29 -16.92 4.89 3.18
C ILE A 29 -17.05 6.27 2.53
N ALA A 30 -16.71 7.32 3.27
CA ALA A 30 -16.48 8.66 2.75
C ALA A 30 -14.96 8.90 2.69
N LEU A 31 -14.45 9.32 1.53
CA LEU A 31 -13.03 9.56 1.32
C LEU A 31 -12.79 11.05 1.03
N HIS A 32 -12.03 11.71 1.89
CA HIS A 32 -11.68 13.11 1.69
C HIS A 32 -10.63 13.24 0.56
N PRO A 33 -10.77 14.18 -0.40
CA PRO A 33 -9.84 14.33 -1.53
C PRO A 33 -8.38 14.55 -1.12
N LEU A 34 -8.15 15.14 0.06
CA LEU A 34 -6.81 15.34 0.64
C LEU A 34 -6.02 14.03 0.73
N VAL A 35 -6.69 12.92 1.04
CA VAL A 35 -6.04 11.60 1.17
C VAL A 35 -5.42 11.16 -0.16
N ILE A 36 -6.17 11.32 -1.25
CA ILE A 36 -5.69 10.96 -2.59
C ILE A 36 -4.51 11.84 -2.99
N LEU A 37 -4.58 13.13 -2.66
CA LEU A 37 -3.49 14.07 -2.92
C LEU A 37 -2.23 13.70 -2.13
N ASN A 38 -2.35 13.38 -0.84
CA ASN A 38 -1.23 12.96 0.00
C ASN A 38 -0.56 11.69 -0.53
N ILE A 39 -1.35 10.69 -0.94
CA ILE A 39 -0.82 9.44 -1.51
C ILE A 39 -0.10 9.72 -2.83
N SER A 40 -0.68 10.56 -3.68
CA SER A 40 -0.09 10.93 -4.98
C SER A 40 1.22 11.67 -4.80
N ASP A 41 1.26 12.65 -3.90
CA ASP A 41 2.48 13.40 -3.57
C ASP A 41 3.59 12.49 -3.03
N HIS A 42 3.25 11.61 -2.07
CA HIS A 42 4.20 10.63 -1.53
C HIS A 42 4.77 9.74 -2.63
N TRP A 43 3.92 9.20 -3.51
CA TRP A 43 4.39 8.36 -4.61
C TRP A 43 5.30 9.11 -5.58
N ILE A 44 4.96 10.34 -5.96
CA ILE A 44 5.76 11.17 -6.87
C ILE A 44 7.11 11.52 -6.24
N ARG A 45 7.15 11.87 -4.96
CA ARG A 45 8.39 12.16 -4.23
C ARG A 45 9.33 10.96 -4.23
N ILE A 46 8.85 9.78 -3.85
CA ILE A 46 9.68 8.57 -3.81
C ILE A 46 10.14 8.18 -5.22
N ARG A 47 9.24 8.23 -6.21
CA ARG A 47 9.61 7.96 -7.61
C ARG A 47 10.70 8.91 -8.12
N SER A 48 10.66 10.18 -7.72
CA SER A 48 11.64 11.18 -8.09
C SER A 48 13.00 10.92 -7.42
N GLN A 49 13.01 10.59 -6.13
CA GLN A 49 14.22 10.29 -5.36
C GLN A 49 14.93 9.02 -5.84
N GLU A 50 14.17 7.97 -6.13
CA GLU A 50 14.69 6.66 -6.51
C GLU A 50 14.93 6.53 -8.04
N GLY A 51 14.43 7.47 -8.84
CA GLY A 51 14.50 7.45 -10.30
C GLY A 51 13.70 6.33 -10.97
N ARG A 52 12.92 5.56 -10.20
CA ARG A 52 12.07 4.45 -10.67
C ARG A 52 10.77 4.37 -9.87
N PRO A 53 9.68 3.81 -10.43
CA PRO A 53 8.47 3.55 -9.68
C PRO A 53 8.75 2.60 -8.50
N MET A 54 8.33 3.03 -7.31
CA MET A 54 8.46 2.27 -6.06
C MET A 54 7.09 2.15 -5.40
N GLN A 55 6.88 1.05 -4.69
CA GLN A 55 5.71 0.91 -3.83
C GLN A 55 5.89 1.81 -2.61
N VAL A 56 4.84 2.56 -2.27
CA VAL A 56 4.80 3.41 -1.09
C VAL A 56 3.71 2.91 -0.14
N ILE A 57 3.91 3.13 1.16
CA ILE A 57 3.02 2.65 2.21
C ILE A 57 2.70 3.81 3.14
N GLY A 58 1.46 3.86 3.60
CA GLY A 58 0.98 4.90 4.50
C GLY A 58 -0.19 4.42 5.34
N ALA A 59 -0.52 5.21 6.35
CA ALA A 59 -1.68 5.02 7.20
C ALA A 59 -2.81 5.97 6.79
N LEU A 60 -4.05 5.50 6.97
CA LEU A 60 -5.27 6.29 6.80
C LEU A 60 -5.82 6.63 8.18
N ILE A 61 -6.21 7.88 8.39
CA ILE A 61 -6.79 8.36 9.64
C ILE A 61 -8.11 9.09 9.38
N GLY A 62 -9.03 8.96 10.32
CA GLY A 62 -10.35 9.54 10.22
C GLY A 62 -11.26 9.09 11.34
N LYS A 63 -12.56 9.13 11.11
CA LYS A 63 -13.59 8.85 12.11
C LYS A 63 -14.45 7.67 11.70
N GLN A 64 -14.95 6.94 12.70
CA GLN A 64 -15.91 5.87 12.51
C GLN A 64 -17.15 6.13 13.37
N GLU A 65 -18.31 6.18 12.72
CA GLU A 65 -19.62 6.27 13.37
C GLU A 65 -20.47 5.06 12.97
N GLY A 66 -20.52 4.05 13.83
CA GLY A 66 -21.17 2.78 13.53
C GLY A 66 -20.54 2.08 12.32
N ARG A 67 -21.29 2.03 11.21
CA ARG A 67 -20.86 1.42 9.93
C ARG A 67 -20.39 2.45 8.89
N ASN A 68 -20.35 3.72 9.26
CA ASN A 68 -19.85 4.79 8.41
C ASN A 68 -18.41 5.10 8.81
N ILE A 69 -17.50 5.03 7.85
CA ILE A 69 -16.09 5.37 8.00
C ILE A 69 -15.84 6.60 7.14
N GLU A 70 -15.31 7.65 7.76
CA GLU A 70 -14.85 8.85 7.08
C GLU A 70 -13.33 8.88 7.14
N VAL A 71 -12.68 8.73 5.98
CA VAL A 71 -11.23 8.83 5.85
C VAL A 71 -10.87 10.29 5.57
N MET A 72 -10.29 10.96 6.56
CA MET A 72 -10.09 12.40 6.55
C MET A 72 -8.67 12.80 6.13
N ASN A 73 -7.68 11.99 6.50
CA ASN A 73 -6.27 12.30 6.25
C ASN A 73 -5.44 11.00 6.10
N SER A 74 -4.18 11.14 5.69
CA SER A 74 -3.24 10.04 5.55
C SER A 74 -1.81 10.52 5.74
N PHE A 75 -0.93 9.64 6.22
CA PHE A 75 0.49 9.93 6.39
C PHE A 75 1.37 8.79 5.88
N GLU A 76 2.58 9.13 5.43
CA GLU A 76 3.58 8.17 4.97
C GLU A 76 4.17 7.36 6.13
N LEU A 77 4.44 6.08 5.88
CA LEU A 77 5.07 5.17 6.84
C LEU A 77 6.42 4.70 6.31
N LEU A 78 7.37 4.55 7.23
CA LEU A 78 8.61 3.85 6.94
C LEU A 78 8.35 2.34 6.91
N SER A 79 8.82 1.69 5.84
CA SER A 79 8.76 0.24 5.72
C SER A 79 10.10 -0.31 5.26
N HIS A 80 10.41 -1.51 5.71
CA HIS A 80 11.60 -2.26 5.31
C HIS A 80 11.17 -3.62 4.77
N THR A 81 11.86 -4.08 3.74
CA THR A 81 11.61 -5.41 3.17
C THR A 81 12.63 -6.37 3.73
N THR A 82 12.17 -7.34 4.52
CA THR A 82 12.97 -8.45 5.05
C THR A 82 12.29 -9.75 4.63
N ASP A 83 13.04 -10.70 4.07
CA ASP A 83 12.52 -12.01 3.63
C ASP A 83 11.30 -11.91 2.70
N ASP A 84 11.34 -11.01 1.71
CA ASP A 84 10.25 -10.70 0.77
C ASP A 84 8.93 -10.29 1.43
N ARG A 85 8.98 -9.90 2.71
CA ARG A 85 7.86 -9.36 3.46
C ARG A 85 8.10 -7.91 3.80
N VAL A 86 7.05 -7.12 3.64
CA VAL A 86 7.04 -5.73 4.05
C VAL A 86 6.80 -5.68 5.57
N HIS A 87 7.75 -5.11 6.28
CA HIS A 87 7.65 -4.80 7.70
C HIS A 87 7.47 -3.30 7.89
N ILE A 88 6.39 -2.92 8.58
CA ILE A 88 6.12 -1.53 8.95
C ILE A 88 6.87 -1.21 10.24
N ASP A 89 7.56 -0.09 10.26
CA ASP A 89 8.18 0.44 11.47
C ASP A 89 7.11 0.92 12.45
N LYS A 90 6.92 0.18 13.54
CA LYS A 90 5.91 0.48 14.56
C LYS A 90 6.28 1.70 15.40
N GLU A 91 7.58 1.92 15.65
CA GLU A 91 8.04 3.06 16.47
C GLU A 91 7.84 4.37 15.72
N TYR A 92 8.12 4.36 14.41
CA TYR A 92 7.79 5.47 13.52
C TYR A 92 6.27 5.72 13.45
N TYR A 93 5.47 4.66 13.38
CA TYR A 93 4.00 4.77 13.39
C TYR A 93 3.50 5.52 14.63
N TYR A 94 3.88 5.09 15.84
CA TYR A 94 3.42 5.73 17.08
C TYR A 94 3.85 7.20 17.17
N THR A 95 5.09 7.51 16.76
CA THR A 95 5.59 8.89 16.72
C THR A 95 4.75 9.77 15.78
N LYS A 96 4.33 9.23 14.64
CA LYS A 96 3.50 9.96 13.66
C LYS A 96 2.05 10.08 14.10
N GLU A 97 1.51 9.06 14.75
CA GLU A 97 0.15 9.05 15.29
C GLU A 97 -0.05 10.19 16.30
N GLU A 98 0.90 10.40 17.21
CA GLU A 98 0.86 11.52 18.17
C GLU A 98 0.89 12.89 17.47
N GLN A 99 1.63 13.03 16.37
CA GLN A 99 1.71 14.28 15.60
C GLN A 99 0.47 14.56 14.75
N CYS A 100 -0.23 13.51 14.33
CA CYS A 100 -1.45 13.60 13.53
C CYS A 100 -2.73 13.66 14.36
N THR A 101 -2.63 13.44 15.68
CA THR A 101 -3.71 13.65 16.65
C THR A 101 -3.74 15.14 17.02
N LEU A 102 -4.46 15.94 16.22
CA LEU A 102 -4.90 17.30 16.59
C LEU A 102 -6.34 17.28 17.08
#